data_AF-A0A8E0RRV8-F1
#
_entry.id   AF-A0A8E0RRV8-F1
#
_cell.length_a   1.000
_cell.length_b   1.000
_cell.length_c   1.000
_cell.angle_alpha   90.00
_cell.angle_beta   90.00
_cell.angle_gamma   90.00
#
_symmetry.space_group_name_H-M   'P 1'
#
loop_
_entity.id
_entity.type
_entity.pdbx_description
1 polymer ?
#
loop_
_entity_poly.entity_id
_entity_poly.type
_entity_poly.pdbx_seq_one_letter_code
_entity_poly.pdbx_strand_id
1 'polypeptide(L)'
;KGVAAVAKSKELPVETDPEKLVKCCCINYRVGEQPIPLKPDDEYPDWLWTLRTERSPVPLEEIDKNSYYYWRRIRKTTLRHWNQLASVAGWHRRDHRMISDHPSRFYGDRYTIASDWYEDRKFRS
;
A
#
# COMPACT_ATOMS: atom_id res chain seq x y z
N LYS A 1 -20.43 -21.59 12.65
CA LYS A 1 -20.25 -20.36 11.82
C LYS A 1 -20.32 -19.19 12.79
N GLY A 2 -19.19 -18.62 13.20
CA GLY A 2 -19.17 -17.47 14.11
C GLY A 2 -19.50 -16.21 13.32
N VAL A 3 -20.60 -15.55 13.66
CA VAL A 3 -20.94 -14.23 13.11
C VAL A 3 -20.07 -13.25 13.88
N ALA A 4 -19.00 -12.76 13.26
CA ALA A 4 -18.25 -11.66 13.86
C ALA A 4 -19.20 -10.46 13.99
N ALA A 5 -19.46 -10.02 15.22
CA ALA A 5 -20.24 -8.83 15.48
C ALA A 5 -19.52 -7.65 14.84
N VAL A 6 -20.08 -7.12 13.76
CA VAL A 6 -19.62 -5.88 13.15
C VAL A 6 -20.01 -4.76 14.13
N ALA A 7 -19.06 -4.35 14.95
CA ALA A 7 -19.22 -3.17 15.80
C ALA A 7 -19.52 -1.98 14.89
N LYS A 8 -20.72 -1.41 15.02
CA LYS A 8 -21.14 -0.24 14.26
C LYS A 8 -20.24 0.95 14.68
N SER A 9 -19.58 1.59 13.73
CA SER A 9 -18.78 2.79 13.98
C SER A 9 -19.66 3.87 14.61
N LYS A 10 -19.19 4.49 15.69
CA LYS A 10 -19.88 5.61 16.32
C LYS A 10 -19.76 6.84 15.42
N GLU A 11 -20.88 7.33 14.92
CA GLU A 11 -20.97 8.59 14.20
C GLU A 11 -21.07 9.71 15.25
N LEU A 12 -20.06 10.57 15.33
CA LEU A 12 -20.08 11.76 16.18
C LEU A 12 -20.65 12.93 15.37
N PRO A 13 -21.49 13.79 15.99
CA PRO A 13 -21.98 14.98 15.32
C PRO A 13 -20.79 15.88 14.96
N VAL A 14 -20.76 16.34 13.71
CA VAL A 14 -19.73 17.25 13.20
C VAL A 14 -20.18 18.69 13.43
N GLU A 15 -19.25 19.56 13.77
CA GLU A 15 -19.52 20.99 13.94
C GLU A 15 -19.73 21.70 12.59
N THR A 16 -20.78 22.51 12.49
CA THR A 16 -21.21 23.18 11.24
C THR A 16 -20.92 24.67 11.23
N ASP A 17 -20.52 25.25 12.36
CA ASP A 17 -20.27 26.70 12.47
C ASP A 17 -18.94 27.10 11.79
N PRO A 18 -18.96 27.94 10.74
CA PRO A 18 -17.76 28.33 9.99
C PRO A 18 -16.76 29.11 10.84
N GLU A 19 -17.21 29.97 11.76
CA GLU A 19 -16.29 30.77 12.58
C GLU A 19 -15.46 29.89 13.51
N LYS A 20 -16.12 28.88 14.10
CA LYS A 20 -15.49 27.90 14.96
C LYS A 20 -14.50 27.01 14.21
N LEU A 21 -14.82 26.61 12.98
CA LEU A 21 -13.95 25.78 12.14
C LEU A 21 -12.69 26.53 11.66
N VAL A 22 -12.79 27.84 11.44
CA VAL A 22 -11.63 28.65 11.04
C VAL A 22 -10.71 28.94 12.23
N LYS A 23 -11.26 29.15 13.43
CA LYS A 23 -10.49 29.54 14.62
C LYS A 23 -9.96 28.34 15.41
N CYS A 24 -10.63 27.18 15.35
CA CYS A 24 -10.36 26.06 16.23
C CYS A 24 -10.26 24.72 15.48
N CYS A 25 -9.39 23.85 16.00
CA CYS A 25 -9.24 22.48 15.58
C CYS A 25 -10.20 21.55 16.35
N CYS A 26 -11.22 21.03 15.67
CA CYS A 26 -12.27 20.19 16.25
C CYS A 26 -11.94 18.68 16.23
N ILE A 27 -10.77 18.28 16.76
CA ILE A 27 -10.29 16.86 16.75
C ILE A 27 -10.62 16.10 18.05
N ASN A 28 -11.06 16.79 19.11
CA ASN A 28 -11.28 16.19 20.42
C ASN A 28 -12.34 15.07 20.38
N TYR A 29 -11.98 13.90 20.90
CA TYR A 29 -12.86 12.72 20.96
C TYR A 29 -13.51 12.50 22.33
N ARG A 30 -13.06 13.24 23.36
CA ARG A 30 -13.58 13.17 24.72
C ARG A 30 -14.74 14.14 24.88
N VAL A 31 -15.80 13.68 25.52
CA VAL A 31 -17.00 14.51 25.76
C VAL A 31 -16.66 15.55 26.83
N GLY A 32 -16.88 16.83 26.52
CA GLY A 32 -16.72 17.96 27.45
C GLY A 32 -15.42 18.76 27.30
N GLU A 33 -14.50 18.36 26.44
CA GLU A 33 -13.29 19.15 26.16
C GLU A 33 -13.58 20.28 25.16
N GLN A 34 -13.06 21.48 25.44
CA GLN A 34 -13.19 22.62 24.54
C GLN A 34 -12.31 22.45 23.29
N PRO A 35 -12.75 22.90 22.11
CA PRO A 35 -11.96 22.87 20.88
C PRO A 35 -10.61 23.58 21.06
N ILE A 36 -9.56 23.03 20.46
CA ILE A 36 -8.21 23.58 20.57
C ILE A 36 -8.10 24.77 19.61
N PRO A 37 -7.77 25.99 20.06
CA PRO A 37 -7.60 27.13 19.17
C PRO A 37 -6.38 26.95 18.27
N LEU A 38 -6.48 27.39 17.01
CA LEU A 38 -5.35 27.43 16.09
C LEU A 38 -4.37 28.53 16.50
N LYS A 39 -3.08 28.21 16.37
CA LYS A 39 -1.97 29.11 16.65
C LYS A 39 -1.62 29.92 15.39
N PRO A 40 -0.90 31.04 15.51
CA PRO A 40 -0.37 31.72 14.33
C PRO A 40 0.62 30.82 13.58
N ASP A 41 0.78 31.06 12.28
CA ASP A 41 1.61 30.22 11.39
C ASP A 41 3.08 30.12 11.86
N ASP A 42 3.60 31.15 12.53
CA ASP A 42 4.97 31.24 13.04
C ASP A 42 5.26 30.26 14.20
N GLU A 43 4.23 29.76 14.89
CA GLU A 43 4.43 28.79 15.98
C GLU A 43 4.57 27.36 15.45
N TYR A 44 4.16 27.13 14.19
CA TYR A 44 4.29 25.84 13.55
C TYR A 44 5.66 25.69 12.88
N PRO A 45 6.25 24.48 12.89
CA PRO A 45 7.56 24.27 12.30
C PRO A 45 7.53 24.39 10.77
N ASP A 46 8.58 24.97 10.19
CA ASP A 46 8.68 25.27 8.75
C ASP A 46 8.39 24.07 7.83
N TRP A 47 8.75 22.86 8.25
CA TRP A 47 8.55 21.65 7.44
C TRP A 47 7.08 21.38 7.14
N LEU A 48 6.14 21.88 7.96
CA LEU A 48 4.71 21.72 7.72
C LEU A 48 4.30 22.30 6.37
N TRP A 49 4.83 23.47 6.04
CA TRP A 49 4.54 24.20 4.81
C TRP A 49 5.31 23.64 3.59
N THR A 50 6.34 22.82 3.83
CA THR A 50 7.06 22.10 2.77
C THR A 50 6.39 20.79 2.35
N LEU A 51 5.36 20.34 3.08
CA LEU A 51 4.65 19.11 2.76
C LEU A 51 3.86 19.26 1.46
N ARG A 52 3.95 18.22 0.61
CA ARG A 52 3.14 18.14 -0.62
C ARG A 52 1.67 17.91 -0.27
N THR A 53 0.81 18.84 -0.70
CA THR A 53 -0.66 18.77 -0.54
C THR A 53 -1.35 18.09 -1.72
N GLU A 54 -0.61 17.82 -2.81
CA GLU A 54 -1.15 17.15 -3.99
C GLU A 54 -1.56 15.71 -3.70
N ARG A 55 -2.79 15.36 -4.10
CA ARG A 55 -3.31 13.99 -3.99
C ARG A 55 -2.52 12.99 -4.85
N SER A 56 -1.96 13.45 -5.96
CA SER A 56 -1.22 12.59 -6.88
C SER A 56 0.17 12.28 -6.32
N PRO A 57 0.56 11.00 -6.29
CA PRO A 57 1.91 10.67 -5.92
C PRO A 57 2.90 11.16 -6.99
N VAL A 58 4.11 11.50 -6.56
CA VAL A 58 5.20 11.90 -7.47
C VAL A 58 5.40 10.82 -8.55
N PRO A 59 5.53 11.22 -9.84
CA PRO A 59 5.96 10.34 -10.93
C PRO A 59 7.25 9.60 -10.58
N LEU A 60 7.43 8.39 -11.12
CA LEU A 60 8.61 7.58 -10.79
C LEU A 60 9.91 8.18 -11.34
N GLU A 61 9.83 8.93 -12.45
CA GLU A 61 10.97 9.55 -13.11
C GLU A 61 11.59 10.69 -12.27
N GLU A 62 10.77 11.39 -11.50
CA GLU A 62 11.19 12.55 -10.70
C GLU A 62 11.77 12.16 -9.33
N ILE A 63 11.54 10.93 -8.88
CA ILE A 63 12.02 10.47 -7.57
C ILE A 63 13.48 10.01 -7.69
N ASP A 64 14.33 10.50 -6.79
CA ASP A 64 15.70 10.02 -6.66
C ASP A 64 15.78 8.50 -6.39
N LYS A 65 16.54 7.80 -7.23
CA LYS A 65 16.73 6.34 -7.17
C LYS A 65 17.47 5.87 -5.92
N ASN A 66 18.24 6.76 -5.29
CA ASN A 66 18.93 6.45 -4.03
C ASN A 66 18.02 6.62 -2.80
N SER A 67 16.82 7.20 -2.98
CA SER A 67 15.85 7.36 -1.90
C SER A 67 15.14 6.04 -1.58
N TYR A 68 14.92 5.78 -0.29
CA TYR A 68 14.07 4.69 0.18
C TYR A 68 12.65 4.77 -0.41
N TYR A 69 12.13 5.98 -0.60
CA TYR A 69 10.78 6.21 -1.14
C TYR A 69 10.62 5.63 -2.56
N TYR A 70 11.64 5.76 -3.40
CA TYR A 70 11.66 5.20 -4.75
C TYR A 70 11.42 3.69 -4.74
N TRP A 71 12.22 2.96 -3.96
CA TRP A 71 12.12 1.50 -3.89
C TRP A 71 10.82 1.02 -3.25
N ARG A 72 10.28 1.77 -2.28
CA ARG A 72 8.94 1.49 -1.73
C ARG A 72 7.85 1.62 -2.80
N ARG A 73 7.95 2.63 -3.68
CA ARG A 73 7.02 2.83 -4.81
C ARG A 73 7.12 1.69 -5.80
N ILE A 74 8.33 1.31 -6.21
CA ILE A 74 8.57 0.18 -7.13
C ILE A 74 7.95 -1.10 -6.58
N ARG A 75 8.25 -1.48 -5.33
CA ARG A 75 7.67 -2.70 -4.72
C ARG A 75 6.15 -2.70 -4.75
N LYS A 76 5.51 -1.57 -4.43
CA LYS A 76 4.04 -1.44 -4.46
C LYS A 76 3.48 -1.60 -5.87
N THR A 77 4.10 -0.97 -6.87
CA THR A 77 3.69 -1.07 -8.28
C THR A 77 3.88 -2.48 -8.81
N THR A 78 5.02 -3.11 -8.52
CA THR A 78 5.30 -4.49 -8.87
C THR A 78 4.26 -5.42 -8.26
N LEU A 79 3.99 -5.33 -6.95
CA LEU A 79 2.96 -6.17 -6.30
C LEU A 79 1.58 -6.00 -6.93
N ARG A 80 1.18 -4.77 -7.27
CA ARG A 80 -0.08 -4.51 -7.96
C ARG A 80 -0.11 -5.19 -9.34
N HIS A 81 0.98 -5.09 -10.10
CA HIS A 81 1.11 -5.75 -11.39
C HIS A 81 0.99 -7.27 -11.26
N TRP A 82 1.72 -7.89 -10.31
CA TRP A 82 1.61 -9.33 -10.04
C TRP A 82 0.19 -9.73 -9.63
N ASN A 83 -0.49 -8.95 -8.79
CA ASN A 83 -1.87 -9.23 -8.41
C ASN A 83 -2.84 -9.12 -9.61
N GLN A 84 -2.60 -8.17 -10.53
CA GLN A 84 -3.38 -8.07 -11.77
C GLN A 84 -3.15 -9.28 -12.67
N LEU A 85 -1.89 -9.68 -12.89
CA LEU A 85 -1.54 -10.87 -13.65
C LEU A 85 -2.13 -12.13 -13.02
N ALA A 86 -2.01 -12.27 -11.71
CA ALA A 86 -2.59 -13.37 -10.93
C ALA A 86 -4.12 -13.41 -11.08
N SER A 87 -4.80 -12.26 -11.10
CA SER A 87 -6.24 -12.19 -11.35
C SER A 87 -6.60 -12.62 -12.77
N VAL A 88 -5.86 -12.17 -13.79
CA VAL A 88 -6.12 -12.51 -15.20
C VAL A 88 -5.85 -13.99 -15.48
N ALA A 89 -4.71 -14.50 -15.01
CA ALA A 89 -4.31 -15.90 -15.18
C ALA A 89 -5.04 -16.86 -14.21
N GLY A 90 -5.94 -16.35 -13.36
CA GLY A 90 -6.78 -17.15 -12.48
C GLY A 90 -6.07 -17.75 -11.25
N TRP A 91 -4.90 -17.25 -10.86
CA TRP A 91 -4.10 -17.74 -9.71
C TRP A 91 -4.85 -17.66 -8.37
N HIS A 92 -5.86 -16.79 -8.28
CA HIS A 92 -6.72 -16.66 -7.10
C HIS A 92 -7.86 -17.70 -7.03
N ARG A 93 -8.06 -18.55 -8.05
CA ARG A 93 -9.03 -19.65 -7.98
C ARG A 93 -8.59 -20.69 -6.96
N ARG A 94 -9.55 -21.26 -6.21
CA ARG A 94 -9.30 -22.23 -5.13
C ARG A 94 -8.52 -23.47 -5.59
N ASP A 95 -8.73 -23.81 -6.84
CA ASP A 95 -8.19 -24.94 -7.60
C ASP A 95 -6.67 -24.82 -7.86
N HIS A 96 -6.07 -23.64 -7.65
CA HIS A 96 -4.64 -23.38 -7.84
C HIS A 96 -3.86 -23.13 -6.53
N ARG A 97 -4.42 -23.58 -5.40
CA ARG A 97 -3.83 -23.41 -4.05
C ARG A 97 -2.94 -24.59 -3.62
N MET A 98 -2.60 -25.50 -4.53
CA MET A 98 -1.67 -26.59 -4.24
C MET A 98 -0.24 -26.06 -4.27
N ILE A 99 0.51 -26.31 -3.20
CA ILE A 99 1.90 -25.84 -3.04
C ILE A 99 2.83 -26.38 -4.14
N SER A 100 2.48 -27.50 -4.76
CA SER A 100 3.20 -28.16 -5.86
C SER A 100 3.19 -27.36 -7.17
N ASP A 101 2.15 -26.56 -7.42
CA ASP A 101 1.95 -25.86 -8.69
C ASP A 101 2.64 -24.49 -8.73
N HIS A 102 2.97 -23.95 -7.55
CA HIS A 102 3.55 -22.62 -7.41
C HIS A 102 5.02 -22.52 -7.83
N PRO A 103 5.94 -23.44 -7.43
CA PRO A 103 7.33 -23.38 -7.87
C PRO A 103 7.50 -23.82 -9.33
N SER A 104 6.68 -24.76 -9.82
CA SER A 104 6.76 -25.28 -11.20
C SER A 104 6.32 -24.27 -12.27
N ARG A 105 5.47 -23.29 -11.92
CA ARG A 105 5.03 -22.26 -12.86
C ARG A 105 5.87 -20.99 -12.88
N PHE A 106 6.50 -20.62 -11.74
CA PHE A 106 7.36 -19.44 -11.67
C PHE A 106 8.77 -19.74 -12.19
N TYR A 107 9.27 -20.94 -11.90
CA TYR A 107 10.60 -21.37 -12.30
C TYR A 107 10.60 -22.37 -13.43
N GLY A 108 9.45 -22.89 -13.90
CA GLY A 108 9.42 -24.14 -14.66
C GLY A 108 9.55 -25.35 -13.72
N ASP A 109 9.21 -26.55 -14.19
CA ASP A 109 9.51 -27.76 -13.43
C ASP A 109 11.03 -27.80 -13.18
N ARG A 110 11.43 -27.72 -11.90
CA ARG A 110 12.85 -27.67 -11.52
C ARG A 110 13.57 -28.94 -11.97
N TYR A 111 12.84 -30.04 -12.16
CA TYR A 111 13.36 -31.30 -12.66
C TYR A 111 13.72 -31.20 -14.15
N THR A 112 12.86 -30.62 -14.99
CA THR A 112 13.13 -30.44 -16.42
C THR A 112 14.25 -29.43 -16.67
N ILE A 113 14.30 -28.31 -15.94
CA ILE A 113 15.38 -27.33 -16.16
C ILE A 113 16.75 -27.87 -15.74
N ALA A 114 16.81 -28.64 -14.65
CA ALA A 114 18.03 -29.30 -14.22
C ALA A 114 18.46 -30.42 -15.19
N SER A 115 17.50 -31.19 -15.73
CA SER A 115 17.80 -32.21 -16.74
C SER A 115 18.23 -31.60 -18.07
N ASP A 116 17.55 -30.56 -18.54
CA ASP A 116 17.86 -29.89 -19.80
C ASP A 116 19.24 -29.25 -19.75
N TRP A 117 19.60 -28.64 -18.61
CA TRP A 117 20.94 -28.08 -18.40
C TRP A 117 22.03 -29.15 -18.32
N TYR A 118 21.71 -30.32 -17.74
CA TYR A 118 22.63 -31.46 -17.67
C TYR A 118 22.83 -32.12 -19.04
N GLU A 119 21.76 -32.30 -19.82
CA GLU A 119 21.80 -32.90 -21.16
C GLU A 119 22.44 -31.96 -22.20
N ASP A 120 22.20 -30.64 -22.15
CA ASP A 120 22.88 -29.67 -23.02
C ASP A 120 24.41 -29.66 -22.78
N ARG A 121 24.86 -29.84 -21.53
CA ARG A 121 26.29 -29.96 -21.20
C ARG A 121 26.91 -31.25 -21.69
N LYS A 122 26.14 -32.35 -21.68
CA LYS A 122 26.59 -33.67 -22.16
C LYS A 122 26.70 -33.73 -23.68
N PHE A 123 25.87 -32.97 -24.41
CA PHE A 123 25.95 -32.85 -25.88
C PHE A 123 27.06 -31.93 -26.37
N ARG A 124 27.62 -31.07 -25.50
CA ARG A 124 28.74 -30.16 -25.80
C ARG A 124 30.12 -30.75 -25.49
N SER A 125 30.21 -31.97 -24.95
CA SER A 125 31.47 -32.74 -24.82
C SER A 125 31.55 -33.82 -25.87
#